data_AF-A0A673G592-F1
#
_entry.id   AF-A0A673G592-F1
#
_cell.length_a   1.000
_cell.length_b   1.000
_cell.length_c   1.000
_cell.angle_alpha   90.00
_cell.angle_beta   90.00
_cell.angle_gamma   90.00
#
_symmetry.space_group_name_H-M   'P 1'
#
loop_
_entity.id
_entity.type
_entity.pdbx_description
1 polymer ?
#
loop_
_entity_poly.entity_id
_entity_poly.type
_entity_poly.pdbx_seq_one_letter_code
_entity_poly.pdbx_strand_id
1 'polypeptide(L)' 'MQKSVRYNEGHALYLSVIARKEGTKRGYLSKKTTENSKWHEKFFALYQNVLFYFDTDQSARPSGIYLLEGCTCERVPA' A
#
# COMPACT_ATOMS: atom_id res chain seq x y z
N MET A 1 -1.19 -14.15 16.91
CA MET A 1 -1.88 -12.86 17.15
C MET A 1 -1.08 -11.77 16.45
N GLN A 2 -1.50 -11.35 15.26
CA GLN A 2 -0.85 -10.23 14.56
C GLN A 2 -1.16 -8.97 15.37
N LYS A 3 -0.18 -8.43 16.10
CA LYS A 3 -0.36 -7.17 16.83
C LYS A 3 -0.60 -6.09 15.77
N SER A 4 -1.78 -5.50 15.74
CA SER A 4 -2.06 -4.40 14.82
C SER A 4 -1.14 -3.23 15.19
N VAL A 5 -0.28 -2.85 14.26
CA VAL A 5 0.52 -1.64 14.38
C VAL A 5 -0.47 -0.47 14.42
N ARG A 6 -0.44 0.34 15.48
CA ARG A 6 -1.25 1.55 15.57
C ARG A 6 -0.51 2.68 14.88
N TYR A 7 -1.23 3.40 14.03
CA TYR A 7 -0.74 4.61 13.36
C TYR A 7 -1.67 5.78 13.68
N ASN A 8 -1.10 6.97 13.71
CA ASN A 8 -1.89 8.19 13.73
C ASN A 8 -2.53 8.38 12.35
N GLU A 9 -3.86 8.43 12.27
CA GLU A 9 -4.58 8.51 11.00
C GLU A 9 -4.26 9.78 10.20
N GLY A 10 -4.14 10.93 10.87
CA GLY A 10 -3.81 12.19 10.22
C GLY A 10 -2.41 12.15 9.61
N HIS A 11 -1.44 11.61 10.34
CA HIS A 11 -0.08 11.44 9.84
C HIS A 11 -0.03 10.42 8.68
N ALA A 12 -0.73 9.31 8.79
CA ALA A 12 -0.82 8.31 7.71
C ALA A 12 -1.44 8.89 6.44
N LEU A 13 -2.48 9.71 6.57
CA LEU A 13 -3.10 10.41 5.44
C LEU A 13 -2.12 11.40 4.81
N TYR A 14 -1.44 12.21 5.61
CA TYR A 14 -0.43 13.15 5.14
C TYR A 14 0.68 12.45 4.33
N LEU A 15 1.25 11.38 4.89
CA LEU A 15 2.29 10.60 4.21
C LEU A 15 1.77 9.95 2.92
N SER A 16 0.51 9.50 2.88
CA SER A 16 -0.07 8.91 1.67
C SER A 16 -0.16 9.92 0.51
N VAL A 17 -0.41 11.21 0.81
CA VAL A 17 -0.44 12.29 -0.18
C VAL A 17 0.96 12.56 -0.72
N ILE A 18 1.97 12.58 0.16
CA ILE A 18 3.36 12.71 -0.26
C ILE A 18 3.76 11.50 -1.12
N ALA A 19 3.43 10.29 -0.68
CA ALA A 19 3.76 9.06 -1.39
C ALA A 19 3.23 9.05 -2.82
N ARG A 20 2.04 9.60 -3.08
CA ARG A 20 1.50 9.71 -4.45
C ARG A 20 2.33 10.63 -5.35
N LYS A 21 3.00 11.65 -4.81
CA LYS A 21 3.78 12.64 -5.58
C LYS A 21 5.27 12.32 -5.64
N GLU A 22 5.83 11.88 -4.52
CA GLU A 22 7.27 11.74 -4.28
C GLU A 22 7.67 10.30 -3.92
N GLY A 23 6.75 9.35 -4.03
CA GLY A 23 7.02 7.94 -3.82
C GLY A 23 8.13 7.43 -4.74
N THR A 24 9.10 6.75 -4.13
CA THR A 24 10.27 6.15 -4.79
C THR A 24 9.88 5.17 -5.89
N LYS A 25 8.76 4.46 -5.72
CA LYS A 25 8.11 3.62 -6.73
C LYS A 25 6.61 3.82 -6.65
N ARG A 26 5.98 3.96 -7.82
CA ARG A 26 4.55 4.20 -7.96
C ARG A 26 4.03 3.52 -9.21
N GLY A 27 2.80 3.02 -9.18
CA GLY A 27 2.19 2.41 -10.36
C GLY A 27 1.07 1.45 -10.03
N TYR A 28 0.39 1.00 -11.07
CA TYR A 28 -0.67 0.01 -10.95
C TYR A 28 -0.11 -1.39 -10.78
N LEU A 29 -0.65 -2.14 -9.82
CA LEU A 29 -0.40 -3.56 -9.60
C LEU A 29 -1.73 -4.29 -9.42
N SER A 30 -1.77 -5.56 -9.83
CA SER A 30 -2.87 -6.45 -9.47
C SER A 30 -2.70 -6.95 -8.04
N LYS A 31 -3.69 -6.71 -7.19
CA LYS A 31 -3.74 -7.16 -5.79
C LYS A 31 -4.80 -8.23 -5.62
N LYS A 32 -4.42 -9.38 -5.08
CA LYS A 32 -5.37 -10.42 -4.64
C LYS A 32 -6.02 -10.01 -3.33
N THR A 33 -7.34 -10.07 -3.25
CA THR A 33 -8.10 -9.84 -2.02
C THR A 33 -8.10 -11.09 -1.15
N THR A 34 -8.09 -10.91 0.17
CA THR A 34 -8.14 -12.01 1.14
C THR A 34 -9.53 -12.66 1.21
N GLU A 35 -10.59 -11.89 0.97
CA GLU A 35 -11.98 -12.32 1.16
C GLU A 35 -12.47 -13.28 0.07
N ASN A 36 -12.21 -12.98 -1.20
CA ASN A 36 -12.76 -13.74 -2.32
C ASN A 36 -11.72 -14.18 -3.35
N SER A 37 -10.42 -14.03 -3.04
CA SER A 37 -9.32 -14.42 -3.92
C SER A 37 -9.34 -13.75 -5.32
N LYS A 38 -10.12 -12.68 -5.50
CA LYS A 38 -10.17 -11.94 -6.77
C LYS A 38 -8.99 -11.00 -6.87
N TRP A 39 -8.52 -10.81 -8.10
CA TRP A 39 -7.48 -9.84 -8.41
C TRP A 39 -8.14 -8.52 -8.81
N HIS A 40 -7.66 -7.43 -8.23
CA HIS A 40 -8.09 -6.08 -8.55
C HIS A 40 -6.88 -5.23 -8.86
N GLU A 41 -6.99 -4.41 -9.90
CA GLU A 41 -6.00 -3.36 -10.15
C GLU A 41 -6.12 -2.28 -9.07
N LYS A 42 -4.97 -1.89 -8.51
CA LYS A 42 -4.84 -0.84 -7.50
C LYS A 42 -3.60 -0.02 -7.79
N PHE A 43 -3.65 1.27 -7.48
CA PHE A 43 -2.47 2.13 -7.57
C PHE A 43 -1.67 2.03 -6.28
N PHE A 44 -0.38 1.71 -6.37
CA PHE A 44 0.54 1.60 -5.25
C PHE A 44 1.53 2.75 -5.24
N ALA A 45 1.93 3.19 -4.05
CA ALA A 45 2.97 4.18 -3.85
C ALA A 45 3.84 3.82 -2.64
N LEU A 46 5.13 3.62 -2.88
CA LEU A 46 6.13 3.34 -1.85
C LEU A 46 6.85 4.63 -1.45
N TYR A 47 6.71 5.02 -0.19
CA TYR A 47 7.42 6.16 0.39
C TYR A 47 8.13 5.73 1.67
N GLN A 48 9.46 5.91 1.71
CA GLN A 48 10.32 5.35 2.75
C GLN A 48 10.08 3.83 2.89
N ASN A 49 9.73 3.34 4.09
CA ASN A 49 9.39 1.95 4.38
C ASN A 49 7.87 1.70 4.46
N VAL A 50 7.05 2.59 3.91
CA VAL A 50 5.58 2.48 3.93
C VAL A 50 5.03 2.37 2.51
N LEU A 51 4.29 1.29 2.25
CA LEU A 51 3.61 1.05 1.00
C LEU A 51 2.12 1.36 1.14
N PHE A 52 1.66 2.38 0.45
CA PHE A 52 0.25 2.76 0.35
C PHE A 52 -0.35 2.14 -0.91
N TYR A 53 -1.62 1.77 -0.85
CA TYR A 53 -2.39 1.48 -2.06
C TYR A 53 -3.73 2.21 -2.07
N PHE A 54 -4.22 2.48 -3.27
CA PHE A 54 -5.38 3.30 -3.57
C PHE A 54 -6.25 2.58 -4.60
N ASP A 55 -7.53 2.94 -4.68
CA ASP A 55 -8.41 2.42 -5.71
C ASP A 55 -7.97 2.88 -7.10
N THR A 56 -7.57 4.14 -7.22
CA THR A 56 -6.97 4.74 -8.42
C THR A 56 -5.87 5.70 -8.04
N ASP A 57 -5.05 6.09 -9.01
CA ASP A 57 -4.03 7.13 -8.86
C ASP A 57 -4.59 8.51 -8.50
N GLN A 58 -5.89 8.75 -8.65
CA GLN A 58 -6.58 10.00 -8.28
C GLN A 58 -7.22 9.96 -6.89
N SER A 59 -7.26 8.80 -6.23
CA SER A 59 -7.95 8.64 -4.95
C SER A 59 -7.33 9.54 -3.86
N ALA A 60 -8.18 10.22 -3.10
CA ALA A 60 -7.75 11.17 -2.06
C ALA A 60 -7.24 10.47 -0.78
N ARG A 61 -7.70 9.24 -0.52
CA ARG A 61 -7.35 8.44 0.66
C ARG A 61 -6.81 7.07 0.23
N PRO A 62 -5.82 6.52 0.96
CA PRO A 62 -5.36 5.17 0.71
C PRO A 62 -6.43 4.16 1.13
N SER A 63 -6.61 3.13 0.32
CA SER A 63 -7.44 1.96 0.61
C SER A 63 -6.72 0.97 1.54
N GLY A 64 -5.41 1.13 1.75
CA GLY A 64 -4.67 0.41 2.78
C GLY A 64 -3.18 0.77 2.82
N ILE A 65 -2.52 0.30 3.88
CA ILE A 65 -1.15 0.66 4.24
C ILE A 65 -0.41 -0.60 4.70
N TYR A 66 0.82 -0.77 4.22
CA TYR A 66 1.75 -1.80 4.69
C TYR A 66 3.02 -1.13 5.21
N LEU A 67 3.39 -1.40 6.46
CA LEU A 67 4.73 -1.13 6.96
C LEU A 67 5.64 -2.27 6.50
N LEU A 68 6.68 -1.94 5.73
CA LEU A 68 7.57 -2.92 5.11
C LEU A 68 8.81 -3.24 5.96
N GLU A 69 8.94 -2.65 7.15
CA GLU A 69 10.06 -2.91 8.04
C GLU A 69 10.13 -4.41 8.40
N GLY A 70 11.22 -5.06 8.02
CA GLY A 70 11.40 -6.52 8.19
C GLY A 70 10.59 -7.39 7.22
N CYS A 71 9.95 -6.83 6.20
CA CYS A 71 9.29 -7.63 5.16
C CYS A 71 10.30 -8.17 4.14
N THR A 72 10.01 -9.36 3.62
CA THR A 72 10.70 -9.98 2.49
C THR A 72 9.71 -10.23 1.36
N CYS A 73 10.23 -10.33 0.13
CA CYS A 73 9.43 -10.71 -1.04
C CYS A 73 9.97 -12.02 -1.59
N GLU A 74 9.08 -12.98 -1.80
CA GLU A 74 9.40 -14.23 -2.48
C GLU A 74 8.73 -14.26 -3.85
N ARG A 75 9.46 -14.75 -4.84
CA ARG A 75 8.89 -14.97 -6.17
C ARG A 75 8.06 -16.25 -6.13
N VAL A 76 6.74 -16.12 -6.25
CA VAL A 76 5.87 -17.27 -6.46
C VAL A 76 6.05 -17.77 -7.89
N PRO A 77 6.22 -19.08 -8.12
CA PRO A 77 6.24 -19.66 -9.47
C PRO A 77 4.97 -19.29 -10.24
N ALA A 78 5.12 -19.12 -11.56
CA ALA A 78 4.02 -18.85 -12.47
C ALA A 78 3.10 -20.07 -12.61
#